data_AF-A0A523BLC8-F1
#
_entry.id   AF-A0A523BLC8-F1
#
_cell.length_a   1.000
_cell.length_b   1.000
_cell.length_c   1.000
_cell.angle_alpha   90.00
_cell.angle_beta   90.00
_cell.angle_gamma   90.00
#
_symmetry.space_group_name_H-M   'P 1'
#
loop_
_entity.id
_entity.type
_entity.pdbx_description
1 polymer ?
#
loop_
_entity_poly.entity_id
_entity_poly.type
_entity_poly.pdbx_seq_one_letter_code
_entity_poly.pdbx_strand_id
1 'polypeptide(L)'
;MASEEYEKNLSKIKVLILLLLDSLEGEPIRGKNLQKQIFLLSRYFGVENGELYGLNRYGPYSKVDADLEQLALMNLVHVNDEIRITEEGRKVAEKIKG
;
A
#
# COMPACT_ATOMS: atom_id res chain seq x y z
N MET A 1 21.04 -3.93 8.27
CA MET A 1 20.46 -4.64 9.43
C MET A 1 19.03 -4.19 9.75
N ALA A 2 18.60 -2.96 9.44
CA ALA A 2 17.19 -2.56 9.63
C ALA A 2 16.24 -3.00 8.49
N SER A 3 16.75 -3.30 7.28
CA SER A 3 15.92 -3.57 6.09
C SER A 3 15.24 -4.94 6.07
N GLU A 4 15.83 -5.96 6.69
CA GLU A 4 15.30 -7.35 6.64
C GLU A 4 14.11 -7.59 7.60
N GLU A 5 13.94 -6.75 8.63
CA GLU A 5 12.90 -6.93 9.63
C GLU A 5 11.55 -6.31 9.21
N TYR A 6 11.56 -5.30 8.35
CA TYR A 6 10.36 -4.67 7.80
C TYR A 6 9.58 -5.59 6.84
N GLU A 7 10.27 -6.50 6.16
CA GLU A 7 9.69 -7.37 5.12
C GLU A 7 8.74 -8.44 5.67
N LYS A 8 8.85 -8.81 6.94
CA LYS A 8 8.05 -9.91 7.53
C LYS A 8 6.71 -9.49 8.15
N ASN A 9 6.41 -8.19 8.27
CA ASN A 9 5.22 -7.71 9.00
C ASN A 9 4.41 -6.64 8.25
N LEU A 10 4.38 -6.66 6.92
CA LEU A 10 3.47 -5.79 6.16
C LEU A 10 2.02 -6.27 6.31
N SER A 11 1.10 -5.33 6.56
CA SER A 11 -0.34 -5.61 6.51
C SER A 11 -0.74 -6.03 5.09
N LYS A 12 -1.85 -6.79 4.96
CA LYS A 12 -2.40 -7.14 3.63
C LYS A 12 -2.65 -5.91 2.75
N ILE A 13 -3.08 -4.80 3.36
CA ILE A 13 -3.32 -3.55 2.65
C ILE A 13 -2.02 -2.93 2.12
N LYS A 14 -0.95 -2.88 2.92
CA LYS A 14 0.37 -2.42 2.45
C LYS A 14 0.90 -3.28 1.31
N VAL A 15 0.73 -4.61 1.40
CA VAL A 15 1.08 -5.54 0.32
C VAL A 15 0.31 -5.20 -0.96
N LEU A 16 -1.01 -5.01 -0.86
CA LEU A 16 -1.84 -4.64 -2.01
C LEU A 16 -1.42 -3.28 -2.62
N ILE A 17 -1.07 -2.29 -1.78
CA ILE A 17 -0.58 -0.99 -2.26
C ILE A 17 0.71 -1.16 -3.07
N LEU A 18 1.68 -1.91 -2.54
CA LEU A 18 2.97 -2.10 -3.22
C LEU A 18 2.80 -2.85 -4.54
N LEU A 19 2.04 -3.96 -4.54
CA LEU A 19 1.80 -4.73 -5.75
C LEU A 19 1.04 -3.93 -6.81
N LEU A 20 0.07 -3.12 -6.40
CA LEU A 20 -0.68 -2.26 -7.32
C LEU A 20 0.24 -1.21 -7.94
N LEU A 21 0.98 -0.46 -7.12
CA LEU A 21 1.86 0.59 -7.61
C LEU A 21 2.99 0.05 -8.49
N ASP A 22 3.48 -1.14 -8.19
CA ASP A 22 4.47 -1.83 -9.02
C ASP A 22 3.90 -2.24 -10.39
N SER A 23 2.64 -2.72 -10.43
CA SER A 23 1.95 -3.07 -11.69
C SER A 23 1.66 -1.88 -12.62
N LEU A 24 1.77 -0.65 -12.10
CA LEU A 24 1.64 0.57 -12.90
C LEU A 24 2.95 0.94 -13.63
N GLU A 25 4.00 0.12 -13.53
CA GLU A 25 5.29 0.31 -14.22
C GLU A 25 5.94 1.69 -13.98
N GLY A 26 5.67 2.29 -12.82
CA GLY A 26 6.16 3.62 -12.45
C GLY A 26 5.26 4.79 -12.85
N GLU A 27 4.09 4.52 -13.46
CA GLU A 27 3.08 5.55 -13.66
C GLU A 27 2.51 6.02 -12.31
N PRO A 28 2.46 7.34 -12.07
CA PRO A 28 1.84 7.90 -10.88
C PRO A 28 0.34 7.65 -10.82
N ILE A 29 -0.20 7.48 -9.62
CA ILE A 29 -1.64 7.41 -9.38
C ILE A 29 -2.09 8.46 -8.36
N ARG A 30 -3.23 9.12 -8.64
CA ARG A 30 -3.85 10.05 -7.69
C ARG A 30 -4.39 9.29 -6.48
N GLY A 31 -4.25 9.87 -5.27
CA GLY A 31 -4.66 9.24 -4.02
C GLY A 31 -6.09 8.67 -4.02
N LYS A 32 -7.07 9.45 -4.48
CA LYS A 32 -8.48 9.01 -4.58
C LYS A 32 -8.68 7.81 -5.50
N ASN A 33 -7.89 7.67 -6.56
CA ASN A 33 -7.98 6.53 -7.47
C ASN A 33 -7.34 5.29 -6.84
N LEU A 34 -6.18 5.44 -6.19
CA LEU A 34 -5.53 4.36 -5.47
C LEU A 34 -6.42 3.81 -4.35
N GLN A 35 -7.00 4.69 -3.54
CA GLN A 35 -7.97 4.34 -2.48
C GLN A 35 -9.12 3.45 -3.01
N LYS A 36 -9.70 3.80 -4.17
CA LYS A 36 -10.76 3.01 -4.80
C LYS A 36 -10.25 1.65 -5.30
N GLN A 37 -9.09 1.62 -5.94
CA GLN A 37 -8.54 0.38 -6.47
C GLN A 37 -8.15 -0.59 -5.34
N ILE A 38 -7.52 -0.09 -4.28
CA ILE A 38 -7.19 -0.90 -3.10
C ILE A 38 -8.45 -1.43 -2.42
N PHE A 39 -9.51 -0.63 -2.31
CA PHE A 39 -10.79 -1.10 -1.79
C PHE A 39 -11.40 -2.22 -2.66
N LEU A 40 -11.33 -2.12 -3.99
CA LEU A 40 -11.83 -3.17 -4.88
C LEU A 40 -10.98 -4.44 -4.79
N LEU A 41 -9.66 -4.31 -4.78
CA LEU A 41 -8.73 -5.43 -4.65
C LEU A 41 -8.88 -6.12 -3.30
N SER A 42 -8.99 -5.37 -2.21
CA SER A 42 -9.16 -5.92 -0.87
C SER A 42 -10.45 -6.73 -0.77
N ARG A 43 -11.53 -6.28 -1.40
CA ARG A 43 -12.80 -7.03 -1.50
C ARG A 43 -12.64 -8.30 -2.32
N TYR A 44 -11.92 -8.23 -3.44
CA TYR A 44 -11.65 -9.38 -4.31
C TYR A 44 -10.82 -10.46 -3.60
N PHE A 45 -9.79 -10.06 -2.84
CA PHE A 45 -8.92 -10.97 -2.09
C PHE A 45 -9.45 -11.37 -0.71
N GLY A 46 -10.70 -11.03 -0.38
CA GLY A 46 -11.34 -11.45 0.87
C GLY A 46 -10.76 -10.81 2.14
N VAL A 47 -10.19 -9.61 2.05
CA VAL A 47 -9.78 -8.83 3.23
C VAL A 47 -11.02 -8.49 4.04
N GLU A 48 -11.02 -8.88 5.32
CA GLU A 48 -12.15 -8.63 6.22
C GLU A 48 -12.39 -7.12 6.37
N ASN A 49 -13.66 -6.74 6.50
CA ASN A 49 -14.02 -5.33 6.70
C ASN A 49 -13.28 -4.74 7.91
N GLY A 50 -13.10 -5.49 9.00
CA GLY A 50 -12.35 -5.03 10.18
C GLY A 50 -10.90 -4.61 9.90
N GLU A 51 -10.26 -5.15 8.87
CA GLU A 51 -8.91 -4.75 8.44
C GLU A 51 -8.92 -3.47 7.58
N LEU A 52 -10.05 -3.15 6.94
CA LEU A 52 -10.24 -1.97 6.07
C LEU A 52 -10.67 -0.72 6.84
N TYR A 53 -11.39 -0.88 7.93
CA TYR A 53 -11.84 0.22 8.76
C TYR A 53 -10.90 0.39 9.94
N GLY A 54 -10.17 1.52 10.00
CA GLY A 54 -9.39 1.86 11.20
C GLY A 54 -10.28 1.98 12.45
N LEU A 55 -9.68 1.90 13.64
CA LEU A 55 -10.38 1.98 14.95
C LEU A 55 -11.36 3.15 15.06
N ASN A 56 -11.08 4.26 14.36
CA ASN A 56 -11.87 5.48 14.40
C ASN A 56 -13.02 5.53 13.36
N ARG A 57 -13.24 4.45 12.58
CA ARG A 57 -14.33 4.31 11.59
C ARG A 57 -14.50 5.48 10.60
N TYR A 58 -13.44 6.21 10.26
CA TYR A 58 -13.47 7.32 9.29
C TYR A 58 -13.65 6.87 7.81
N GLY A 59 -14.14 5.64 7.60
CA GLY A 59 -14.33 5.03 6.29
C GLY A 59 -13.19 4.09 5.88
N PRO A 60 -13.36 3.30 4.81
CA PRO A 60 -12.37 2.33 4.37
C PRO A 60 -11.09 2.99 3.83
N TYR A 61 -11.15 4.28 3.52
CA TYR A 61 -10.05 5.04 2.92
C TYR A 61 -9.05 5.57 3.96
N SER A 62 -9.48 5.83 5.20
CA SER A 62 -8.57 6.35 6.23
C SER A 62 -7.47 5.37 6.61
N LYS A 63 -7.74 4.07 6.48
CA LYS A 63 -6.74 3.02 6.72
C LYS A 63 -5.71 2.96 5.58
N VAL A 64 -6.14 3.17 4.34
CA VAL A 64 -5.24 3.27 3.17
C VAL A 64 -4.31 4.46 3.31
N ASP A 65 -4.82 5.62 3.77
CA ASP A 65 -4.01 6.82 3.99
C ASP A 65 -2.94 6.59 5.07
N ALA A 66 -3.32 5.99 6.20
CA ALA A 66 -2.37 5.66 7.26
C ALA A 66 -1.30 4.64 6.81
N ASP A 67 -1.69 3.65 5.99
CA ASP A 67 -0.74 2.68 5.45
C ASP A 67 0.18 3.31 4.39
N LEU A 68 -0.30 4.27 3.60
CA LEU A 68 0.52 5.08 2.68
C LEU A 68 1.55 5.94 3.40
N GLU A 69 1.16 6.63 4.48
CA GLU A 69 2.07 7.40 5.32
C GLU A 69 3.18 6.52 5.89
N GLN A 70 2.82 5.32 6.39
CA GLN A 70 3.80 4.36 6.90
C GLN A 70 4.76 3.87 5.81
N LEU A 71 4.24 3.54 4.63
CA LEU A 71 5.08 3.15 3.49
C LEU A 71 6.00 4.29 3.02
N ALA A 72 5.54 5.54 3.12
CA ALA A 72 6.35 6.71 2.79
C ALA A 72 7.49 6.91 3.81
N LEU A 73 7.20 6.76 5.11
CA LEU A 73 8.23 6.77 6.17
C LEU A 73 9.28 5.67 5.98
N MET A 74 8.89 4.54 5.40
CA MET A 74 9.78 3.42 5.08
C MET A 74 10.55 3.62 3.76
N ASN A 75 10.39 4.75 3.07
CA ASN A 75 10.94 5.01 1.74
C ASN A 75 10.53 3.97 0.69
N LEU A 76 9.32 3.40 0.80
CA LEU A 76 8.79 2.45 -0.18
C LEU A 76 7.91 3.13 -1.22
N VAL A 77 7.24 4.23 -0.86
CA VAL A 77 6.43 5.05 -1.77
C VAL A 77 6.72 6.54 -1.57
N HIS A 78 6.50 7.34 -2.61
CA HIS A 78 6.40 8.79 -2.51
C HIS A 78 4.93 9.20 -2.53
N VAL A 79 4.52 10.04 -1.59
CA VAL A 79 3.14 10.55 -1.48
C VAL A 79 3.20 12.08 -1.57
N ASN A 80 2.87 12.62 -2.74
CA ASN A 80 2.63 14.05 -2.97
C ASN A 80 1.21 14.20 -3.58
N ASP A 81 1.01 15.11 -4.54
CA ASP A 81 -0.22 15.17 -5.36
C ASP A 81 -0.50 13.86 -6.11
N GLU A 82 0.57 13.10 -6.36
CA GLU A 82 0.56 11.78 -6.96
C GLU A 82 1.35 10.79 -6.10
N ILE A 83 0.95 9.53 -6.14
CA ILE A 83 1.59 8.43 -5.44
C ILE A 83 2.44 7.63 -6.42
N ARG A 84 3.70 7.37 -6.06
CA ARG A 84 4.65 6.60 -6.86
C ARG A 84 5.37 5.58 -6.00
N ILE A 85 5.66 4.40 -6.56
CA ILE A 85 6.57 3.45 -5.92
C ILE A 85 8.02 3.92 -6.07
N THR A 86 8.81 3.74 -5.02
CA THR A 86 10.26 4.00 -5.06
C THR A 86 11.02 2.78 -5.60
N GLU A 87 12.32 2.90 -5.83
CA GLU A 87 13.16 1.75 -6.17
C GLU A 87 13.17 0.68 -5.06
N GLU A 88 13.26 1.09 -3.79
CA GLU A 88 13.20 0.16 -2.65
C GLU A 88 11.83 -0.51 -2.53
N GLY A 89 10.76 0.24 -2.79
CA GLY A 89 9.40 -0.29 -2.87
C GLY A 89 9.26 -1.40 -3.92
N ARG A 90 9.86 -1.21 -5.11
CA ARG A 90 9.86 -2.24 -6.17
C ARG A 90 10.61 -3.49 -5.75
N LYS A 91 11.78 -3.35 -5.11
CA LYS A 91 12.55 -4.49 -4.59
C LYS A 91 11.71 -5.32 -3.61
N VAL A 92 10.97 -4.65 -2.73
CA VAL A 92 10.04 -5.32 -1.80
C VAL A 92 8.88 -5.97 -2.56
N ALA A 93 8.29 -5.29 -3.54
CA ALA A 93 7.20 -5.84 -4.35
C ALA A 93 7.62 -7.11 -5.11
N GLU A 94 8.80 -7.12 -5.72
CA GLU A 94 9.35 -8.28 -6.41
C GLU A 94 9.55 -9.47 -5.46
N LYS A 95 10.09 -9.22 -4.25
CA LYS A 95 10.21 -10.27 -3.22
C LYS A 95 8.87 -10.86 -2.78
N ILE A 96 7.80 -10.05 -2.77
CA ILE A 96 6.45 -10.52 -2.43
C ILE A 96 5.90 -11.46 -3.51
N LYS A 97 6.21 -11.21 -4.79
CA LYS A 97 5.73 -12.02 -5.92
C LYS A 97 6.34 -13.43 -5.95
N GLY A 98 7.57 -13.58 -5.45
CA GLY A 98 8.31 -14.84 -5.41
C GLY A 98 9.41 -14.92 -6.46
#